data_AF-A0A6P4EH86-F1
#
_entry.id   AF-A0A6P4EH86-F1
#
_cell.length_a   1.000
_cell.length_b   1.000
_cell.length_c   1.000
_cell.angle_alpha   90.00
_cell.angle_beta   90.00
_cell.angle_gamma   90.00
#
_symmetry.space_group_name_H-M   'P 1'
#
loop_
_entity.id
_entity.type
_entity.pdbx_description
1 polymer ?
#
loop_
_entity_poly.entity_id
_entity_poly.type
_entity_poly.pdbx_seq_one_letter_code
_entity_poly.pdbx_strand_id
1 'polypeptide(L)'
;MVFNLMNQTCKVCGEPAAGFHFGAFTCEGCKSFFGRSYNNISTISECKNEGKCIIDKKNRTTCKACRLRKCYNVGMSKGGSRYGRRSNWFKIHCLLQEHEQAAAAAGKAPPTAGGVS
;
A
#
# COMPACT_ATOMS: atom_id res chain seq x y z
N MET A 1 12.41 -20.48 1.18
CA MET A 1 12.51 -19.08 0.70
C MET A 1 12.77 -18.18 1.91
N VAL A 2 13.94 -17.54 2.01
CA VAL A 2 14.21 -16.56 3.07
C VAL A 2 13.63 -15.23 2.62
N PHE A 3 12.51 -14.78 3.20
CA PHE A 3 11.94 -13.47 2.89
C PHE A 3 12.87 -12.38 3.44
N ASN A 4 13.60 -11.72 2.55
CA ASN A 4 14.43 -10.60 2.93
C ASN A 4 13.55 -9.36 3.17
N LEU A 5 13.39 -9.01 4.44
CA LEU A 5 12.62 -7.86 4.89
C LEU A 5 13.25 -6.51 4.51
N MET A 6 14.53 -6.51 4.13
CA MET A 6 15.30 -5.30 3.80
C MET A 6 15.10 -4.84 2.35
N ASN A 7 14.52 -5.67 1.48
CA ASN A 7 14.33 -5.36 0.05
C ASN A 7 12.85 -5.10 -0.31
N GLN A 8 12.02 -4.74 0.67
CA GLN A 8 10.62 -4.45 0.42
C GLN A 8 10.42 -3.09 -0.25
N THR A 9 9.39 -2.97 -1.07
CA THR A 9 9.01 -1.71 -1.70
C THR A 9 7.83 -1.06 -0.96
N CYS A 10 7.78 0.26 -1.02
CA CYS A 10 6.70 1.04 -0.47
C CYS A 10 5.41 0.75 -1.23
N LYS A 11 4.45 0.11 -0.58
CA LYS A 11 3.17 -0.28 -1.20
C LYS A 11 2.37 0.92 -1.73
N VAL A 12 2.65 2.13 -1.23
CA VAL A 12 1.99 3.36 -1.67
C VAL A 12 2.60 3.95 -2.94
N CYS A 13 3.92 4.14 -2.99
CA CYS A 13 4.56 4.91 -4.08
C CYS A 13 5.70 4.19 -4.80
N GLY A 14 5.99 2.93 -4.45
CA GLY A 14 7.00 2.10 -5.10
C GLY A 14 8.45 2.42 -4.76
N GLU A 15 8.74 3.46 -3.96
CA GLU A 15 10.10 3.70 -3.44
C GLU A 15 10.57 2.55 -2.54
N PRO A 16 11.90 2.37 -2.34
CA PRO A 16 12.40 1.46 -1.31
C PRO A 16 11.72 1.71 0.04
N ALA A 17 11.19 0.66 0.66
CA ALA A 17 10.58 0.78 1.98
C ALA A 17 11.67 0.99 3.04
N ALA A 18 11.40 1.89 3.98
CA ALA A 18 12.26 2.08 5.14
C ALA A 18 11.93 1.09 6.25
N GLY A 19 10.71 0.57 6.26
CA GLY A 19 10.26 -0.44 7.20
C GLY A 19 8.76 -0.68 7.14
N PHE A 20 8.26 -1.35 8.18
CA PHE A 20 6.85 -1.66 8.35
C PHE A 20 6.19 -0.59 9.21
N HIS A 21 5.40 0.29 8.60
CA HIS A 21 4.79 1.43 9.26
C HIS A 21 3.28 1.41 9.08
N PHE A 22 2.56 1.66 10.18
CA PHE A 22 1.09 1.70 10.19
C PHE A 22 0.41 0.44 9.63
N GLY A 23 1.10 -0.70 9.56
CA GLY A 23 0.56 -1.95 9.04
C GLY A 23 0.96 -2.30 7.61
N ALA A 24 1.83 -1.53 6.95
CA ALA A 24 2.32 -1.82 5.61
C ALA A 24 3.81 -1.50 5.45
N PHE A 25 4.47 -2.11 4.46
CA PHE A 25 5.80 -1.69 4.04
C PHE A 25 5.72 -0.35 3.32
N THR A 26 6.36 0.69 3.89
CA THR A 26 6.34 2.03 3.32
C THR A 26 7.69 2.73 3.46
N CYS A 27 7.96 3.70 2.59
CA CYS A 27 9.08 4.62 2.78
C CYS A 27 8.75 5.72 3.81
N GLU A 28 9.77 6.42 4.29
CA GLU A 28 9.63 7.50 5.28
C GLU A 28 8.68 8.61 4.82
N GLY A 29 8.69 8.93 3.51
CA GLY A 29 7.79 9.95 2.96
C GLY A 29 6.31 9.59 3.11
N CYS A 30 5.94 8.33 2.89
CA CYS A 30 4.55 7.87 3.02
C CYS A 30 4.15 7.65 4.49
N LYS A 31 5.06 7.18 5.34
CA LYS A 31 4.88 7.13 6.80
C LYS A 31 4.54 8.50 7.38
N SER A 32 5.37 9.51 7.12
CA SER A 32 5.20 10.87 7.64
C SER A 32 3.99 11.58 7.04
N PHE A 33 3.68 11.32 5.77
CA PHE A 33 2.45 11.80 5.16
C PHE A 33 1.22 11.22 5.88
N PHE A 34 1.12 9.89 6.02
CA PHE A 34 -0.03 9.24 6.64
C PHE A 34 -0.24 9.69 8.09
N GLY A 35 0.82 9.78 8.89
CA GLY A 35 0.73 10.23 10.29
C GLY A 35 0.16 11.65 10.45
N ARG A 36 0.48 12.56 9.54
CA ARG A 36 -0.08 13.93 9.53
C ARG A 36 -1.50 13.98 8.98
N SER A 37 -1.71 13.28 7.86
CA SER A 37 -2.97 13.29 7.11
C SER A 37 -4.11 12.60 7.84
N TYR A 38 -3.83 11.53 8.59
CA TYR A 38 -4.85 10.81 9.35
C TYR A 38 -5.56 11.71 10.39
N ASN A 39 -4.80 12.56 11.09
CA ASN A 39 -5.37 13.45 12.11
C ASN A 39 -5.94 14.76 11.51
N ASN A 40 -5.62 15.08 10.25
CA ASN A 40 -5.99 16.35 9.61
C ASN A 40 -6.67 16.11 8.26
N ILE A 41 -7.61 15.15 8.21
CA ILE A 41 -8.26 14.74 6.96
C ILE A 41 -9.02 15.89 6.30
N SER A 42 -9.57 16.82 7.10
CA SER A 42 -10.24 18.04 6.64
C SER A 42 -9.33 18.99 5.85
N THR A 43 -8.01 18.90 6.01
CA THR A 43 -7.05 19.75 5.28
C THR A 43 -6.66 19.18 3.92
N ILE A 44 -7.14 17.98 3.57
CA ILE A 44 -6.86 17.33 2.30
C ILE A 44 -7.89 17.79 1.28
N SER A 45 -7.42 18.55 0.30
CA SER A 45 -8.23 18.93 -0.85
C SER A 45 -8.67 17.70 -1.64
N GLU A 46 -9.88 17.78 -2.19
CA GLU A 46 -10.44 16.76 -3.05
C GLU A 46 -9.58 16.51 -4.29
N CYS A 47 -9.72 15.31 -4.86
CA CYS A 47 -9.00 14.93 -6.05
C CYS A 47 -9.62 15.62 -7.28
N LYS A 48 -8.79 16.33 -8.06
CA LYS A 48 -9.19 16.96 -9.33
C LYS A 48 -9.37 15.98 -10.50
N ASN A 49 -8.92 14.74 -10.35
CA ASN A 49 -8.95 13.72 -11.40
C ASN A 49 -9.79 12.51 -10.97
N GLU A 50 -10.95 12.77 -10.37
CA GLU A 50 -11.97 11.77 -9.98
C GLU A 50 -11.47 10.60 -9.12
N GLY A 51 -10.40 10.82 -8.35
CA GLY A 51 -9.79 9.73 -7.62
C GLY A 51 -9.15 8.66 -8.53
N LYS A 52 -8.55 9.04 -9.65
CA LYS A 52 -7.84 8.12 -10.56
C LYS A 52 -6.34 8.42 -10.68
N CYS A 53 -5.80 9.28 -9.83
CA CYS A 53 -4.36 9.59 -9.86
C CYS A 53 -3.52 8.34 -9.53
N ILE A 54 -2.58 8.03 -10.43
CA ILE A 54 -1.51 7.09 -10.16
C ILE A 54 -0.57 7.71 -9.12
N ILE A 55 -0.14 6.90 -8.15
CA ILE A 55 0.77 7.32 -7.07
C ILE A 55 2.05 6.51 -7.16
N ASP A 56 3.13 7.20 -7.51
CA ASP A 56 4.51 6.73 -7.66
C ASP A 56 5.49 7.70 -6.97
N LYS A 57 6.79 7.42 -7.06
CA LYS A 57 7.85 8.25 -6.47
C LYS A 57 7.77 9.73 -6.89
N LYS A 58 7.47 10.00 -8.17
CA LYS A 58 7.54 11.33 -8.79
C LYS A 58 6.25 12.13 -8.55
N ASN A 59 5.09 11.49 -8.61
CA ASN A 59 3.78 12.18 -8.57
C ASN A 59 3.03 12.07 -7.24
N ARG A 60 3.56 11.36 -6.23
CA ARG A 60 2.89 11.20 -4.92
C ARG A 60 2.57 12.51 -4.21
N THR A 61 3.23 13.62 -4.53
CA THR A 61 2.94 14.93 -3.93
C THR A 61 1.80 15.68 -4.65
N THR A 62 1.49 15.31 -5.88
CA THR A 62 0.51 15.99 -6.75
C THR A 62 -0.92 15.85 -6.25
N CYS A 63 -1.30 14.67 -5.75
CA CYS A 63 -2.66 14.43 -5.24
C CYS A 63 -2.65 13.80 -3.84
N LYS A 64 -2.84 14.64 -2.81
CA LYS A 64 -2.92 14.22 -1.41
C LYS A 64 -4.10 13.27 -1.16
N ALA A 65 -5.27 13.54 -1.73
CA ALA A 65 -6.45 12.68 -1.60
C ALA A 65 -6.20 11.26 -2.13
N CYS A 66 -5.69 11.12 -3.35
CA CYS A 66 -5.39 9.79 -3.91
C CYS A 66 -4.28 9.09 -3.15
N ARG A 67 -3.25 9.82 -2.70
CA ARG A 67 -2.19 9.24 -1.88
C ARG A 67 -2.73 8.70 -0.56
N LEU A 68 -3.56 9.46 0.15
CA LEU A 68 -4.13 9.02 1.42
C LEU A 68 -5.05 7.82 1.23
N ARG A 69 -5.91 7.84 0.21
CA ARG A 69 -6.75 6.69 -0.12
C ARG A 69 -5.91 5.45 -0.44
N LYS A 70 -4.82 5.60 -1.20
CA LYS A 70 -3.90 4.49 -1.45
C LYS A 70 -3.23 3.98 -0.17
N CYS A 71 -2.90 4.85 0.79
CA CYS A 71 -2.43 4.43 2.11
C CYS A 71 -3.44 3.50 2.80
N TYR A 72 -4.72 3.86 2.82
CA TYR A 72 -5.76 2.99 3.39
C TYR A 72 -5.90 1.68 2.62
N ASN A 73 -5.89 1.72 1.29
CA ASN A 73 -6.04 0.52 0.45
C ASN A 73 -4.92 -0.50 0.65
N VAL A 74 -3.70 -0.06 1.01
CA VAL A 74 -2.58 -0.96 1.32
C VAL A 74 -2.55 -1.38 2.79
N GLY A 75 -3.61 -1.12 3.55
CA GLY A 75 -3.75 -1.57 4.94
C GLY A 75 -3.17 -0.63 5.99
N MET A 76 -2.80 0.61 5.64
CA MET A 76 -2.32 1.56 6.66
C MET A 76 -3.44 1.99 7.59
N SER A 77 -3.20 1.91 8.89
CA SER A 77 -4.15 2.34 9.93
C SER A 77 -3.42 2.88 11.18
N LYS A 78 -4.11 3.70 11.97
CA LYS A 78 -3.57 4.21 13.25
C LYS A 78 -3.26 3.08 14.23
N GLY A 79 -4.11 2.04 14.27
CA GLY A 79 -3.87 0.82 15.05
C GLY A 79 -2.60 0.07 14.61
N GLY A 80 -2.35 0.03 13.29
CA GLY A 80 -1.18 -0.61 12.71
C GLY A 80 0.15 0.07 13.04
N SER A 81 0.15 1.26 13.66
CA SER A 81 1.38 1.93 14.10
C SER A 81 2.20 1.08 15.08
N ARG A 82 1.55 0.20 15.83
CA ARG A 82 2.20 -0.72 16.77
C ARG A 82 2.93 -1.87 16.07
N TYR A 83 2.52 -2.22 14.85
CA TYR A 83 3.04 -3.39 14.14
C TYR A 83 4.50 -3.24 13.68
N GLY A 84 5.00 -2.01 13.50
CA GLY A 84 6.41 -1.79 13.17
C GLY A 84 7.38 -2.33 14.21
N ARG A 85 6.96 -2.37 15.49
CA ARG A 85 7.73 -2.89 16.63
C ARG A 85 7.59 -4.39 16.85
N ARG A 86 6.77 -5.08 16.05
CA ARG A 86 6.58 -6.54 16.15
C ARG A 86 7.77 -7.28 15.53
N SER A 87 7.87 -8.57 15.82
CA SER A 87 8.93 -9.44 15.33
C SER A 87 8.96 -9.49 13.80
N ASN A 88 10.11 -9.83 13.24
CA ASN A 88 10.24 -10.03 11.79
C ASN A 88 9.35 -11.17 11.30
N TRP A 89 9.13 -12.21 12.12
CA TRP A 89 8.19 -13.30 11.82
C TRP A 89 6.78 -12.80 11.52
N PHE A 90 6.25 -11.89 12.37
CA PHE A 90 4.95 -11.27 12.14
C PHE A 90 4.89 -10.55 10.78
N LYS A 91 5.96 -9.82 10.44
CA LYS A 91 6.04 -9.05 9.19
C LYS A 91 6.16 -9.96 7.97
N ILE A 92 6.87 -11.09 8.09
CA ILE A 92 6.96 -12.12 7.04
C ILE A 92 5.60 -12.78 6.78
N HIS A 93 4.86 -13.12 7.84
CA HIS A 93 3.50 -13.66 7.68
C HIS A 93 2.57 -12.71 6.94
N CYS A 94 2.64 -11.42 7.24
CA CYS A 94 1.87 -10.41 6.52
C CYS A 94 2.21 -10.40 5.02
N LEU A 95 3.50 -10.50 4.66
CA LEU A 95 3.96 -10.58 3.27
C LEU A 95 3.48 -11.85 2.56
N LEU A 96 3.54 -12.99 3.25
CA LEU A 96 3.08 -14.28 2.73
C LEU A 96 1.59 -14.23 2.40
N GLN A 97 0.78 -13.73 3.34
CA GLN A 97 -0.66 -13.61 3.17
C GLN A 97 -1.01 -12.66 2.00
N GLU A 98 -0.29 -11.54 1.84
CA GLU A 98 -0.46 -10.65 0.68
C GLU A 98 -0.13 -11.36 -0.66
N HIS A 99 0.93 -12.16 -0.71
CA HIS A 99 1.34 -12.86 -1.93
C HIS A 99 0.34 -13.95 -2.34
N GLU A 100 -0.21 -14.69 -1.36
CA GLU A 100 -1.27 -15.67 -1.60
C GLU A 100 -2.54 -15.00 -2.14
N GLN A 101 -2.94 -13.86 -1.58
CA GLN A 101 -4.08 -13.08 -2.07
C GLN A 101 -3.86 -12.57 -3.50
N ALA A 102 -2.66 -12.07 -3.80
CA ALA A 102 -2.31 -11.61 -5.14
C ALA A 102 -2.31 -12.76 -6.17
N ALA A 103 -1.78 -13.93 -5.79
CA ALA A 103 -1.81 -15.12 -6.63
C ALA A 103 -3.25 -15.62 -6.87
N ALA A 104 -4.09 -15.64 -5.84
CA ALA A 104 -5.49 -16.00 -5.95
C ALA A 104 -6.30 -15.02 -6.83
N ALA A 105 -5.94 -13.73 -6.82
CA ALA A 105 -6.55 -12.72 -7.70
C ALA A 105 -6.10 -12.87 -9.16
N ALA A 106 -4.83 -13.23 -9.41
CA ALA A 106 -4.30 -13.45 -10.75
C ALA A 106 -4.80 -14.75 -11.40
N GLY A 107 -5.15 -15.77 -10.59
CA GLY A 107 -5.73 -17.03 -11.05
C GLY A 107 -7.20 -16.96 -11.49
N LYS A 108 -7.86 -15.79 -11.36
CA LYS A 108 -9.24 -15.55 -11.84
C LYS A 108 -9.22 -14.79 -13.17
N ALA A 109 -8.60 -15.35 -14.20
CA ALA A 109 -8.94 -14.98 -15.58
C ALA A 109 -10.24 -15.72 -15.97
N PRO A 110 -11.27 -15.05 -16.49
CA PRO A 110 -12.44 -15.74 -17.04
C PRO A 110 -11.97 -16.64 -18.21
N PRO A 111 -12.48 -17.88 -18.37
CA PRO A 111 -12.41 -18.52 -19.66
C PRO A 111 -13.19 -17.63 -20.64
N THR A 112 -12.49 -17.06 -21.62
CA THR A 112 -13.13 -16.43 -22.78
C THR A 112 -14.06 -17.47 -23.40
N ALA A 113 -15.36 -17.19 -23.39
CA ALA A 113 -16.32 -17.93 -24.19
C ALA A 113 -15.98 -17.72 -25.67
N GLY A 114 -15.25 -18.66 -26.25
CA GLY A 114 -15.17 -18.81 -27.69
C GLY A 114 -16.46 -19.45 -28.16
N GLY A 115 -17.33 -18.66 -28.79
CA GLY A 115 -18.47 -19.18 -29.54
C GLY A 115 -18.02 -19.66 -30.91
N VAL A 116 -18.67 -20.70 -31.43
CA VAL A 116 -19.05 -20.79 -32.84
C VAL A 116 -20.32 -21.62 -32.95
N SER A 117 -21.26 -21.10 -33.75
CA SER A 117 -22.42 -21.80 -34.29
C SER A 117 -22.02 -22.87 -35.30
#